data_AF-A0A954W1Z1-F1
#
_entry.id   AF-A0A954W1Z1-F1
#
_cell.length_a   1.000
_cell.length_b   1.000
_cell.length_c   1.000
_cell.angle_alpha   90.00
_cell.angle_beta   90.00
_cell.angle_gamma   90.00
#
_symmetry.space_group_name_H-M   'P 1'
#
loop_
_entity.id
_entity.type
_entity.pdbx_description
1 polymer ?
#
loop_
_entity_poly.entity_id
_entity_poly.type
_entity_poly.pdbx_seq_one_letter_code
_entity_poly.pdbx_strand_id
1 'polypeptide(L)'
;MQQKRVIAALAVGIVIWGWLPTGVAHPIVGSLERLGSQVPTEQFGQALMNELQCRNCHNPQADSELQKTAPILTNVGSRIKADYFRAFVTAPHQVKPGTTMPSVFHDMDPKQAEQEATAIWQFLKSKSLDPPAVAYARIGSKERGQLLYESVGCLACHDSKAAEAQPLADSVPHGNLMAKYTLPTLTEFLRDPHAVRTSGRMPNLNLSTNEAADIASYLLAEVPEQAGIAVKLYQGSWQALPDFDSLEPADTKGVDAISATPFGNRDNFGLRFDCTIQIDNAGDYTFYLHSDDGSRLLIDGDVVIDHDGVHGGTEKPSKVNLAAGRHSLRIDFFEAQGGEELRVTYTAADGQRLPIESLVVNSVDNELQAEPETELDANLIQAGQQLFVQRGCVACHQVDGVQVEAKGVPYENVNRGCLSETVSDSAVDFQLNDLQRTALQAALQAESTSTT
;
A
#
# COMPACT_ATOMS: atom_id res chain seq x y z
N MET A 1 -8.42 -19.46 64.18
CA MET A 1 -7.76 -20.20 63.08
C MET A 1 -8.11 -19.51 61.76
N GLN A 2 -7.29 -18.55 61.36
CA GLN A 2 -7.40 -17.87 60.06
C GLN A 2 -6.72 -18.74 59.00
N GLN A 3 -7.47 -19.18 57.98
CA GLN A 3 -6.91 -19.85 56.82
C GLN A 3 -6.35 -18.81 55.84
N LYS A 4 -5.04 -18.93 55.59
CA LYS A 4 -4.24 -18.15 54.66
C LYS A 4 -4.77 -18.31 53.23
N ARG A 5 -5.17 -17.20 52.58
CA ARG A 5 -5.31 -17.13 51.13
C ARG A 5 -3.95 -16.82 50.54
N VAL A 6 -3.41 -17.77 49.78
CA VAL A 6 -2.19 -17.61 48.98
C VAL A 6 -2.57 -16.77 47.76
N ILE A 7 -1.99 -15.58 47.65
CA ILE A 7 -2.07 -14.74 46.44
C ILE A 7 -0.99 -15.24 45.50
N ALA A 8 -1.38 -15.93 44.43
CA ALA A 8 -0.50 -16.22 43.31
C ALA A 8 -0.41 -14.97 42.43
N ALA A 9 0.76 -14.32 42.44
CA ALA A 9 1.08 -13.25 41.50
C ALA A 9 1.31 -13.86 40.11
N LEU A 10 0.36 -13.69 39.20
CA LEU A 10 0.55 -13.94 37.78
C LEU A 10 1.42 -12.79 37.21
N ALA A 11 2.70 -13.06 37.06
CA ALA A 11 3.59 -12.24 36.26
C ALA A 11 3.13 -12.33 34.79
N VAL A 12 2.49 -11.26 34.31
CA VAL A 12 2.26 -11.07 32.88
C VAL A 12 3.62 -10.77 32.25
N GLY A 13 4.30 -11.82 31.80
CA GLY A 13 5.45 -11.70 30.94
C GLY A 13 5.00 -11.06 29.63
N ILE A 14 5.34 -9.78 29.45
CA ILE A 14 5.25 -9.12 28.15
C ILE A 14 6.28 -9.82 27.26
N VAL A 15 5.80 -10.74 26.42
CA VAL A 15 6.62 -11.30 25.34
C VAL A 15 6.68 -10.23 24.27
N ILE A 16 7.69 -9.36 24.37
CA ILE A 16 8.08 -8.47 23.28
C ILE A 16 8.64 -9.36 22.18
N TRP A 17 7.81 -9.72 21.20
CA TRP A 17 8.30 -10.21 19.91
C TRP A 17 8.93 -9.04 19.18
N GLY A 18 10.16 -8.69 19.59
CA GLY A 18 11.01 -7.74 18.90
C GLY A 18 11.60 -8.40 17.65
N TRP A 19 10.80 -8.48 16.59
CA TRP A 19 11.38 -8.52 15.25
C TRP A 19 11.71 -7.07 14.89
N LEU A 20 12.88 -6.59 15.28
CA LEU A 20 13.48 -5.42 14.63
C LEU A 20 13.96 -5.92 13.26
N PRO A 21 13.38 -5.47 12.13
CA PRO A 21 14.00 -5.74 10.85
C PRO A 21 15.36 -5.02 10.88
N THR A 22 16.43 -5.74 10.56
CA THR A 22 17.73 -5.16 10.24
C THR A 22 17.61 -4.39 8.93
N GLY A 23 16.91 -3.26 8.97
CA GLY A 23 16.79 -2.33 7.86
C GLY A 23 18.13 -1.65 7.63
N VAL A 24 18.46 -1.39 6.37
CA VAL A 24 19.61 -0.56 6.00
C VAL A 24 19.38 0.83 6.57
N ALA A 25 20.20 1.22 7.56
CA ALA A 25 20.06 2.50 8.26
C ALA A 25 20.49 3.71 7.41
N HIS A 26 21.26 3.48 6.35
CA HIS A 26 21.82 4.54 5.50
C HIS A 26 21.02 4.70 4.19
N PRO A 27 21.11 5.86 3.52
CA PRO A 27 20.41 6.12 2.27
C PRO A 27 20.97 5.23 1.16
N ILE A 28 20.09 4.59 0.39
CA ILE A 28 20.47 3.71 -0.72
C ILE A 28 20.52 4.53 -2.00
N VAL A 29 21.71 4.65 -2.57
CA VAL A 29 21.93 5.23 -3.91
C VAL A 29 22.29 4.10 -4.86
N GLY A 30 21.28 3.51 -5.52
CA GLY A 30 21.42 2.20 -6.17
C GLY A 30 22.59 2.04 -7.15
N SER A 31 22.95 3.07 -7.93
CA SER A 31 24.14 3.00 -8.80
C SER A 31 25.45 2.94 -8.03
N LEU A 32 25.52 3.57 -6.85
CA LEU A 32 26.70 3.62 -6.01
C LEU A 32 26.85 2.37 -5.14
N GLU A 33 25.76 1.84 -4.60
CA GLU A 33 25.77 0.58 -3.84
C GLU A 33 26.31 -0.59 -4.68
N ARG A 34 25.95 -0.64 -5.98
CA ARG A 34 26.46 -1.66 -6.90
C ARG A 34 27.95 -1.52 -7.21
N LEU A 35 28.45 -0.29 -7.32
CA LEU A 35 29.82 -0.04 -7.77
C LEU A 35 30.81 -0.04 -6.60
N GLY A 36 30.38 0.31 -5.39
CA GLY A 36 31.14 0.19 -4.15
C GLY A 36 32.60 0.64 -4.27
N SER A 37 33.54 -0.27 -3.97
CA SER A 37 34.99 -0.02 -4.01
C SER A 37 35.59 0.08 -5.41
N GLN A 38 34.80 -0.13 -6.48
CA GLN A 38 35.28 -0.01 -7.85
C GLN A 38 35.37 1.45 -8.33
N VAL A 39 34.77 2.38 -7.60
CA VAL A 39 34.82 3.82 -7.88
C VAL A 39 35.81 4.48 -6.92
N PRO A 40 36.71 5.37 -7.40
CA PRO A 40 37.54 6.18 -6.50
C PRO A 40 36.70 6.91 -5.45
N THR A 41 37.15 6.91 -4.20
CA THR A 41 36.43 7.48 -3.04
C THR A 41 35.94 8.91 -3.27
N GLU A 42 36.75 9.75 -3.92
CA GLU A 42 36.38 11.12 -4.29
C GLU A 42 35.20 11.17 -5.26
N GLN A 43 35.24 10.39 -6.35
CA GLN A 43 34.18 10.34 -7.35
C GLN A 43 32.89 9.76 -6.75
N PHE A 44 33.02 8.79 -5.84
CA PHE A 44 31.88 8.28 -5.06
C PHE A 44 31.25 9.39 -4.22
N GLY A 45 32.07 10.22 -3.55
CA GLY A 45 31.61 11.37 -2.79
C GLY A 45 30.92 12.44 -3.66
N GLN A 46 31.48 12.76 -4.82
CA GLN A 46 30.86 13.71 -5.76
C GLN A 46 29.48 13.22 -6.24
N ALA A 47 29.36 11.92 -6.53
CA ALA A 47 28.09 11.32 -6.89
C ALA A 47 27.09 11.36 -5.71
N LEU A 48 27.52 11.07 -4.49
CA LEU A 48 26.68 11.21 -3.29
C LEU A 48 26.19 12.65 -3.08
N MET A 49 27.06 13.66 -3.24
CA MET A 49 26.66 15.07 -3.09
C MET A 49 25.52 15.45 -4.03
N ASN A 50 25.51 14.89 -5.24
CA ASN A 50 24.44 15.13 -6.22
C ASN A 50 23.18 14.30 -5.90
N GLU A 51 23.34 13.05 -5.49
CA GLU A 51 22.23 12.12 -5.21
C GLU A 51 21.49 12.44 -3.90
N LEU A 52 22.21 12.95 -2.90
CA LEU A 52 21.66 13.44 -1.63
C LEU A 52 21.40 14.95 -1.64
N GLN A 53 21.63 15.61 -2.78
CA GLN A 53 21.26 17.01 -3.02
C GLN A 53 21.89 17.99 -2.03
N CYS A 54 23.13 17.72 -1.58
CA CYS A 54 23.79 18.53 -0.57
C CYS A 54 23.94 20.00 -1.02
N ARG A 55 24.11 20.22 -2.32
CA ARG A 55 24.23 21.57 -2.91
C ARG A 55 22.97 22.41 -2.76
N ASN A 56 21.79 21.81 -2.61
CA ASN A 56 20.54 22.54 -2.41
C ASN A 56 20.56 23.39 -1.13
N CYS A 57 21.26 22.92 -0.09
CA CYS A 57 21.43 23.68 1.15
C CYS A 57 22.79 24.38 1.21
N HIS A 58 23.84 23.81 0.63
CA HIS A 58 25.20 24.34 0.81
C HIS A 58 25.65 25.32 -0.27
N ASN A 59 25.05 25.25 -1.47
CA ASN A 59 25.35 26.15 -2.59
C ASN A 59 24.16 26.28 -3.57
N PRO A 60 22.99 26.78 -3.11
CA PRO A 60 21.76 26.79 -3.90
C PRO A 60 21.80 27.68 -5.15
N GLN A 61 22.79 28.58 -5.24
CA GLN A 61 22.94 29.56 -6.32
C GLN A 61 23.96 29.10 -7.39
N ALA A 62 24.64 27.97 -7.18
CA ALA A 62 25.52 27.42 -8.20
C ALA A 62 24.70 26.77 -9.29
N ASP A 63 24.70 27.40 -10.46
CA ASP A 63 24.04 26.93 -11.67
C ASP A 63 24.58 25.54 -12.03
N SER A 64 23.75 24.51 -11.86
CA SER A 64 24.10 23.14 -12.14
C SER A 64 22.93 22.48 -12.86
N GLU A 65 23.06 22.29 -14.18
CA GLU A 65 22.16 21.47 -15.00
C GLU A 65 21.99 20.03 -14.48
N LEU A 66 22.83 19.60 -13.52
CA LEU A 66 22.86 18.26 -12.94
C LEU A 66 22.21 18.17 -11.55
N GLN A 67 21.61 19.25 -11.04
CA GLN A 67 21.01 19.27 -9.71
C GLN A 67 19.67 18.52 -9.70
N LYS A 68 19.63 17.37 -9.02
CA LYS A 68 18.37 16.65 -8.79
C LYS A 68 17.44 17.47 -7.90
N THR A 69 16.14 17.37 -8.14
CA THR A 69 15.09 17.96 -7.29
C THR A 69 14.34 16.88 -6.51
N ALA A 70 13.98 17.17 -5.26
CA ALA A 70 13.20 16.23 -4.46
C ALA A 70 11.75 16.22 -4.97
N PRO A 71 10.90 15.29 -4.51
CA PRO A 71 9.52 15.20 -4.98
C PRO A 71 8.77 16.53 -4.82
N ILE A 72 8.03 16.92 -5.86
CA ILE A 72 7.11 18.06 -5.80
C ILE A 72 6.04 17.74 -4.76
N LEU A 73 5.79 18.67 -3.84
CA LEU A 73 4.81 18.53 -2.76
C LEU A 73 3.51 19.27 -3.03
N THR A 74 3.40 20.01 -4.15
CA THR A 74 2.11 20.48 -4.67
C THR A 74 1.10 19.33 -4.73
N ASN A 75 -0.11 19.55 -4.22
CA ASN A 75 -1.16 18.52 -4.13
C ASN A 75 -0.77 17.24 -3.36
N VAL A 76 0.23 17.26 -2.47
CA VAL A 76 0.61 16.03 -1.73
C VAL A 76 -0.50 15.51 -0.81
N GLY A 77 -1.35 16.42 -0.30
CA GLY A 77 -2.48 16.10 0.56
C GLY A 77 -3.61 15.31 -0.12
N SER A 78 -3.61 15.21 -1.45
CA SER A 78 -4.51 14.34 -2.21
C SER A 78 -3.81 13.08 -2.75
N ARG A 79 -2.49 12.93 -2.54
CA ARG A 79 -1.67 11.84 -3.10
C ARG A 79 -1.27 10.78 -2.08
N ILE A 80 -1.09 11.14 -0.81
CA ILE A 80 -0.69 10.22 0.25
C ILE A 80 -1.57 10.38 1.49
N LYS A 81 -1.57 9.36 2.35
CA LYS A 81 -2.29 9.36 3.63
C LYS A 81 -1.61 10.25 4.67
N ALA A 82 -2.39 10.83 5.56
CA ALA A 82 -1.91 11.81 6.52
C ALA A 82 -1.04 11.17 7.61
N ASP A 83 -1.45 9.99 8.11
CA ASP A 83 -0.69 9.20 9.07
C ASP A 83 0.69 8.83 8.53
N TYR A 84 0.76 8.40 7.27
CA TYR A 84 2.03 8.09 6.64
C TYR A 84 2.92 9.32 6.52
N PHE A 85 2.38 10.48 6.15
CA PHE A 85 3.17 11.70 6.08
C PHE A 85 3.81 12.02 7.44
N ARG A 86 3.02 12.01 8.52
CA ARG A 86 3.50 12.32 9.88
C ARG A 86 4.55 11.32 10.34
N ALA A 87 4.30 10.02 10.18
CA ALA A 87 5.28 9.00 10.50
C ALA A 87 6.57 9.14 9.66
N PHE A 88 6.44 9.40 8.35
CA PHE A 88 7.58 9.46 7.45
C PHE A 88 8.44 10.71 7.68
N VAL A 89 7.85 11.89 7.90
CA VAL A 89 8.65 13.10 8.11
C VAL A 89 9.37 13.09 9.45
N THR A 90 8.77 12.49 10.48
CA THR A 90 9.37 12.40 11.83
C THR A 90 10.44 11.32 11.92
N ALA A 91 10.28 10.19 11.22
CA ALA A 91 11.22 9.07 11.23
C ALA A 91 11.41 8.43 9.84
N PRO A 92 12.01 9.16 8.86
CA PRO A 92 12.01 8.73 7.46
C PRO A 92 12.73 7.40 7.22
N HIS A 93 13.89 7.20 7.84
CA HIS A 93 14.68 5.96 7.68
C HIS A 93 14.03 4.74 8.36
N GLN A 94 13.19 4.95 9.40
CA GLN A 94 12.45 3.86 10.03
C GLN A 94 11.23 3.46 9.18
N VAL A 95 10.49 4.45 8.67
CA VAL A 95 9.29 4.21 7.85
C VAL A 95 9.64 3.70 6.46
N LYS A 96 10.73 4.19 5.88
CA LYS A 96 11.26 3.73 4.60
C LYS A 96 12.79 3.58 4.68
N PRO A 97 13.27 2.39 5.08
CA PRO A 97 14.70 2.07 5.03
C PRO A 97 15.30 2.35 3.65
N GLY A 98 16.52 2.91 3.64
CA GLY A 98 17.20 3.31 2.40
C GLY A 98 16.70 4.61 1.75
N THR A 99 15.76 5.34 2.35
CA THR A 99 15.31 6.64 1.82
C THR A 99 16.44 7.67 1.78
N THR A 100 16.41 8.57 0.80
CA THR A 100 17.33 9.71 0.69
C THR A 100 16.80 10.96 1.38
N MET A 101 15.59 10.92 1.95
CA MET A 101 15.08 12.04 2.75
C MET A 101 15.73 12.02 4.13
N PRO A 102 16.43 13.09 4.55
CA PRO A 102 17.06 13.11 5.85
C PRO A 102 16.01 13.27 6.96
N SER A 103 16.40 12.88 8.17
CA SER A 103 15.67 13.16 9.40
C SER A 103 15.85 14.64 9.76
N VAL A 104 14.76 15.40 9.73
CA VAL A 104 14.73 16.84 10.07
C VAL A 104 14.20 17.13 11.48
N PHE A 105 13.83 16.07 12.21
CA PHE A 105 13.29 16.08 13.57
C PHE A 105 14.09 15.18 14.54
N HIS A 106 15.32 14.79 14.17
CA HIS A 106 16.10 13.79 14.93
C HIS A 106 16.49 14.25 16.34
N ASP A 107 16.57 15.56 16.56
CA ASP A 107 16.94 16.23 17.79
C ASP A 107 15.73 16.62 18.65
N MET A 108 14.53 16.18 18.28
CA MET A 108 13.28 16.64 18.89
C MET A 108 12.57 15.56 19.72
N ASP A 109 11.87 16.00 20.76
CA ASP A 109 10.89 15.15 21.46
C ASP A 109 9.81 14.62 20.48
N PRO A 110 9.50 13.31 20.50
CA PRO A 110 8.55 12.72 19.54
C PRO A 110 7.16 13.36 19.52
N LYS A 111 6.67 13.85 20.67
CA LYS A 111 5.35 14.50 20.73
C LYS A 111 5.39 15.87 20.06
N GLN A 112 6.47 16.62 20.26
CA GLN A 112 6.67 17.89 19.57
C GLN A 112 6.86 17.68 18.06
N ALA A 113 7.62 16.65 17.67
CA ALA A 113 7.83 16.32 16.26
C ALA A 113 6.50 16.01 15.54
N GLU A 114 5.63 15.23 16.19
CA GLU A 114 4.28 14.93 15.68
C GLU A 114 3.40 16.19 15.55
N GLN A 115 3.49 17.12 16.51
CA GLN A 115 2.75 18.39 16.46
C GLN A 115 3.23 19.27 15.30
N GLU A 116 4.54 19.42 15.12
CA GLU A 116 5.11 20.19 14.00
C GLU A 116 4.80 19.53 12.66
N ALA A 117 4.91 18.19 12.57
CA ALA A 117 4.52 17.43 11.38
C ALA A 117 3.03 17.59 11.04
N THR A 118 2.16 17.61 12.03
CA THR A 118 0.72 17.85 11.84
C THR A 118 0.45 19.25 11.29
N ALA A 119 1.11 20.28 11.81
CA ALA A 119 0.99 21.64 11.29
C ALA A 119 1.49 21.73 9.83
N ILE A 120 2.65 21.14 9.52
CA ILE A 120 3.17 21.07 8.15
C ILE A 120 2.18 20.33 7.23
N TRP A 121 1.57 19.24 7.69
CA TRP A 121 0.55 18.53 6.93
C TRP A 121 -0.67 19.41 6.61
N GLN A 122 -1.20 20.13 7.60
CA GLN A 122 -2.32 21.08 7.43
C GLN A 122 -1.99 22.12 6.35
N PHE A 123 -0.77 22.68 6.39
CA PHE A 123 -0.28 23.57 5.35
C PHE A 123 -0.27 22.92 3.96
N LEU A 124 0.35 21.75 3.81
CA LEU A 124 0.45 21.06 2.52
C LEU A 124 -0.91 20.60 1.99
N LYS A 125 -1.81 20.17 2.89
CA LYS A 125 -3.19 19.81 2.56
C LYS A 125 -3.98 21.02 2.07
N SER A 126 -3.78 22.21 2.66
CA SER A 126 -4.40 23.46 2.17
C SER A 126 -3.94 23.87 0.77
N LYS A 127 -2.81 23.35 0.30
CA LYS A 127 -2.29 23.52 -1.07
C LYS A 127 -2.67 22.39 -2.01
N SER A 128 -3.54 21.49 -1.55
CA SER A 128 -4.04 20.39 -2.35
C SER A 128 -5.47 20.69 -2.79
N LEU A 129 -5.75 20.47 -4.07
CA LEU A 129 -7.13 20.37 -4.53
C LEU A 129 -7.77 19.13 -3.89
N ASP A 130 -9.09 19.16 -3.72
CA ASP A 130 -9.86 17.95 -3.45
C ASP A 130 -9.44 16.89 -4.48
N PRO A 131 -9.21 15.63 -4.05
CA PRO A 131 -8.90 14.57 -5.00
C PRO A 131 -9.97 14.63 -6.10
N PRO A 132 -9.59 14.60 -7.39
CA PRO A 132 -10.56 14.71 -8.46
C PRO A 132 -11.70 13.72 -8.19
N ALA A 133 -12.92 14.27 -8.07
CA ALA A 133 -14.12 13.48 -7.90
C ALA A 133 -14.23 12.57 -9.12
N VAL A 134 -13.91 11.29 -8.92
CA VAL A 134 -14.12 10.18 -9.86
C VAL A 134 -13.21 10.17 -11.10
N ALA A 135 -12.06 9.49 -11.00
CA ALA A 135 -11.41 8.70 -12.06
C ALA A 135 -10.25 7.95 -11.39
N TYR A 136 -10.37 6.69 -10.99
CA TYR A 136 -10.71 5.54 -11.83
C TYR A 136 -11.49 4.52 -11.03
N ALA A 137 -12.77 4.36 -11.36
CA ALA A 137 -13.71 3.46 -10.70
C ALA A 137 -13.48 1.97 -11.03
N ARG A 138 -12.26 1.58 -11.44
CA ARG A 138 -11.94 0.19 -11.72
C ARG A 138 -10.94 -0.32 -10.68
N ILE A 139 -11.40 -1.26 -9.86
CA ILE A 139 -10.49 -2.11 -9.08
C ILE A 139 -9.71 -2.95 -10.10
N GLY A 140 -8.39 -2.84 -10.11
CA GLY A 140 -7.54 -3.66 -10.96
C GLY A 140 -7.50 -5.12 -10.50
N SER A 141 -7.25 -6.06 -11.42
CA SER A 141 -7.01 -7.48 -11.09
C SER A 141 -5.59 -7.66 -10.56
N LYS A 142 -5.48 -8.34 -9.42
CA LYS A 142 -4.20 -8.64 -8.77
C LYS A 142 -3.37 -9.61 -9.64
N GLU A 143 -4.03 -10.55 -10.30
CA GLU A 143 -3.42 -11.57 -11.15
C GLU A 143 -2.83 -10.94 -12.41
N ARG A 144 -3.59 -10.06 -13.08
CA ARG A 144 -3.07 -9.28 -14.21
C ARG A 144 -1.98 -8.31 -13.75
N GLY A 145 -2.16 -7.69 -12.58
CA GLY A 145 -1.18 -6.81 -11.98
C GLY A 145 0.16 -7.48 -11.72
N GLN A 146 0.13 -8.74 -11.25
CA GLN A 146 1.33 -9.55 -11.07
C GLN A 146 2.01 -9.82 -12.41
N LEU A 147 1.27 -10.32 -13.42
CA LEU A 147 1.83 -10.61 -14.75
C LEU A 147 2.44 -9.35 -15.38
N LEU A 148 1.78 -8.20 -15.22
CA LEU A 148 2.30 -6.92 -15.67
C LEU A 148 3.57 -6.54 -14.91
N TYR A 149 3.57 -6.59 -13.57
CA TYR A 149 4.74 -6.28 -12.74
C TYR A 149 5.98 -7.09 -13.14
N GLU A 150 5.80 -8.36 -13.50
CA GLU A 150 6.86 -9.25 -13.97
C GLU A 150 7.31 -8.98 -15.41
N SER A 151 6.45 -8.42 -16.27
CA SER A 151 6.72 -8.26 -17.71
C SER A 151 7.08 -6.85 -18.16
N VAL A 152 6.64 -5.81 -17.43
CA VAL A 152 6.89 -4.40 -17.80
C VAL A 152 8.21 -3.84 -17.24
N GLY A 153 9.01 -4.70 -16.58
CA GLY A 153 10.35 -4.36 -16.13
C GLY A 153 10.45 -3.83 -14.68
N CYS A 154 9.39 -3.94 -13.87
CA CYS A 154 9.47 -3.56 -12.45
C CYS A 154 10.55 -4.35 -11.71
N LEU A 155 10.72 -5.64 -12.05
CA LEU A 155 11.74 -6.54 -11.52
C LEU A 155 13.19 -6.15 -11.86
N ALA A 156 13.43 -5.14 -12.70
CA ALA A 156 14.78 -4.65 -12.95
C ALA A 156 15.32 -3.82 -11.78
N CYS A 157 14.44 -3.32 -10.90
CA CYS A 157 14.81 -2.46 -9.78
C CYS A 157 14.09 -2.78 -8.47
N HIS A 158 12.96 -3.49 -8.52
CA HIS A 158 12.17 -3.83 -7.35
C HIS A 158 12.08 -5.34 -7.18
N ASP A 159 12.14 -5.81 -5.94
CA ASP A 159 11.97 -7.24 -5.64
C ASP A 159 10.60 -7.77 -6.09
N SER A 160 10.56 -9.07 -6.39
CA SER A 160 9.29 -9.77 -6.56
C SER A 160 8.60 -9.94 -5.20
N LYS A 161 7.26 -9.84 -5.18
CA LYS A 161 6.46 -10.18 -3.98
C LYS A 161 6.17 -11.70 -3.90
N ALA A 162 6.65 -12.50 -4.85
CA ALA A 162 6.50 -13.96 -4.79
C ALA A 162 7.29 -14.53 -3.60
N ALA A 163 6.67 -15.45 -2.86
CA ALA A 163 7.19 -15.97 -1.59
C ALA A 163 8.59 -16.61 -1.68
N GLU A 164 8.99 -17.07 -2.86
CA GLU A 164 10.24 -17.80 -3.10
C GLU A 164 11.27 -16.99 -3.91
N ALA A 165 10.98 -15.71 -4.22
CA ALA A 165 11.88 -14.90 -5.01
C ALA A 165 13.15 -14.52 -4.23
N GLN A 166 14.30 -14.64 -4.89
CA GLN A 166 15.56 -14.13 -4.34
C GLN A 166 15.55 -12.60 -4.42
N PRO A 167 15.90 -11.89 -3.33
CA PRO A 167 15.98 -10.44 -3.35
C PRO A 167 17.12 -9.98 -4.26
N LEU A 168 16.87 -8.90 -5.00
CA LEU A 168 17.91 -8.20 -5.76
C LEU A 168 18.85 -7.51 -4.76
N ALA A 169 20.15 -7.67 -4.94
CA ALA A 169 21.16 -7.11 -4.04
C ALA A 169 21.06 -5.57 -3.92
N ASP A 170 20.54 -4.93 -4.95
CA ASP A 170 20.38 -3.48 -5.12
C ASP A 170 18.90 -3.08 -5.30
N SER A 171 17.99 -3.93 -4.84
CA SER A 171 16.55 -3.66 -4.85
C SER A 171 16.24 -2.30 -4.21
N VAL A 172 15.34 -1.56 -4.84
CA VAL A 172 14.69 -0.40 -4.24
C VAL A 172 13.45 -0.90 -3.50
N PRO A 173 13.46 -0.99 -2.16
CA PRO A 173 12.32 -1.53 -1.42
C PRO A 173 11.10 -0.61 -1.57
N HIS A 174 9.93 -1.21 -1.78
CA HIS A 174 8.67 -0.47 -1.82
C HIS A 174 8.37 0.20 -0.47
N GLY A 175 8.67 -0.49 0.64
CA GLY A 175 8.17 -0.14 1.97
C GLY A 175 6.69 -0.50 2.13
N ASN A 176 6.03 0.01 3.16
CA ASN A 176 4.59 -0.20 3.35
C ASN A 176 3.77 0.72 2.43
N LEU A 177 3.44 0.24 1.23
CA LEU A 177 2.65 1.00 0.25
C LEU A 177 1.21 1.26 0.72
N MET A 178 0.64 0.34 1.50
CA MET A 178 -0.73 0.43 2.03
C MET A 178 -0.88 1.53 3.08
N ALA A 179 0.15 1.73 3.90
CA ALA A 179 0.21 2.88 4.80
C ALA A 179 0.28 4.20 4.01
N LYS A 180 0.93 4.22 2.84
CA LYS A 180 1.20 5.45 2.10
C LYS A 180 0.10 5.88 1.14
N TYR A 181 -0.39 4.95 0.33
CA TYR A 181 -1.24 5.22 -0.82
C TYR A 181 -2.63 4.61 -0.65
N THR A 182 -3.59 5.17 -1.39
CA THR A 182 -4.83 4.46 -1.73
C THR A 182 -4.68 3.85 -3.12
N LEU A 183 -5.60 2.97 -3.52
CA LEU A 183 -5.57 2.39 -4.87
C LEU A 183 -5.56 3.47 -5.98
N PRO A 184 -6.44 4.48 -5.95
CA PRO A 184 -6.41 5.54 -6.96
C PRO A 184 -5.10 6.34 -6.98
N THR A 185 -4.53 6.67 -5.83
CA THR A 185 -3.33 7.52 -5.78
C THR A 185 -2.06 6.75 -6.15
N LEU A 186 -1.99 5.45 -5.86
CA LEU A 186 -0.90 4.61 -6.39
C LEU A 186 -1.03 4.43 -7.90
N THR A 187 -2.25 4.18 -8.40
CA THR A 187 -2.53 4.07 -9.84
C THR A 187 -2.02 5.29 -10.60
N GLU A 188 -2.36 6.49 -10.12
CA GLU A 188 -1.94 7.73 -10.76
C GLU A 188 -0.42 7.94 -10.69
N PHE A 189 0.22 7.58 -9.57
CA PHE A 189 1.67 7.61 -9.46
C PHE A 189 2.36 6.65 -10.44
N LEU A 190 1.83 5.45 -10.64
CA LEU A 190 2.39 4.48 -11.59
C LEU A 190 2.22 4.91 -13.05
N ARG A 191 1.13 5.63 -13.36
CA ARG A 191 0.84 6.15 -14.70
C ARG A 191 1.82 7.25 -15.12
N ASP A 192 2.17 8.15 -14.20
CA ASP A 192 3.14 9.21 -14.45
C ASP A 192 3.98 9.55 -13.21
N PRO A 193 5.02 8.76 -12.92
CA PRO A 193 5.85 8.98 -11.73
C PRO A 193 6.64 10.30 -11.80
N HIS A 194 6.94 10.79 -13.01
CA HIS A 194 7.76 11.98 -13.23
C HIS A 194 7.00 13.29 -12.98
N ALA A 195 5.66 13.29 -13.05
CA ALA A 195 4.84 14.42 -12.64
C ALA A 195 5.09 14.84 -11.17
N VAL A 196 5.47 13.88 -10.33
CA VAL A 196 5.79 14.12 -8.91
C VAL A 196 7.29 14.03 -8.65
N ARG A 197 7.98 13.10 -9.30
CA ARG A 197 9.41 12.81 -9.11
C ARG A 197 10.16 13.10 -10.40
N THR A 198 10.34 14.38 -10.71
CA THR A 198 11.02 14.87 -11.91
C THR A 198 12.45 14.33 -12.06
N SER A 199 13.18 14.15 -10.96
CA SER A 199 14.51 13.51 -10.93
C SER A 199 14.49 12.05 -10.46
N GLY A 200 13.30 11.41 -10.47
CA GLY A 200 13.13 10.03 -10.08
C GLY A 200 13.82 9.06 -11.03
N ARG A 201 14.33 7.94 -10.50
CA ARG A 201 14.92 6.85 -11.31
C ARG A 201 13.88 5.89 -11.88
N MET A 202 12.68 5.85 -11.31
CA MET A 202 11.60 5.00 -11.82
C MET A 202 11.14 5.56 -13.17
N PRO A 203 11.31 4.83 -14.28
CA PRO A 203 10.94 5.33 -15.59
C PRO A 203 9.42 5.48 -15.71
N ASN A 204 8.98 6.35 -16.61
CA ASN A 204 7.60 6.29 -17.09
C ASN A 204 7.46 5.06 -18.01
N LEU A 205 6.75 4.05 -17.53
CA LEU A 205 6.54 2.78 -18.22
C LEU A 205 5.46 2.87 -19.31
N ASN A 206 4.88 4.06 -19.55
CA ASN A 206 3.80 4.33 -20.49
C ASN A 206 2.57 3.42 -20.27
N LEU A 207 2.28 3.09 -19.01
CA LEU A 207 1.13 2.27 -18.64
C LEU A 207 -0.17 3.01 -18.96
N SER A 208 -1.13 2.29 -19.51
CA SER A 208 -2.52 2.75 -19.48
C SER A 208 -3.01 2.81 -18.04
N THR A 209 -4.07 3.60 -17.81
CA THR A 209 -4.77 3.63 -16.52
C THR A 209 -5.13 2.23 -16.00
N ASN A 210 -5.59 1.33 -16.88
CA ASN A 210 -6.02 0.00 -16.48
C ASN A 210 -4.84 -0.87 -16.02
N GLU A 211 -3.72 -0.82 -16.75
CA GLU A 211 -2.51 -1.55 -16.39
C GLU A 211 -1.92 -1.02 -15.09
N ALA A 212 -1.91 0.30 -14.90
CA ALA A 212 -1.48 0.93 -13.66
C ALA A 212 -2.38 0.54 -12.48
N ALA A 213 -3.70 0.45 -12.70
CA ALA A 213 -4.65 0.01 -11.67
C ALA A 213 -4.48 -1.47 -11.31
N ASP A 214 -4.26 -2.34 -12.29
CA ASP A 214 -3.97 -3.76 -12.09
C ASP A 214 -2.68 -3.92 -11.24
N ILE A 215 -1.58 -3.25 -11.61
CA ILE A 215 -0.33 -3.28 -10.83
C ILE A 215 -0.54 -2.69 -9.43
N ALA A 216 -1.26 -1.57 -9.30
CA ALA A 216 -1.55 -0.97 -8.00
C ALA A 216 -2.35 -1.93 -7.10
N SER A 217 -3.35 -2.62 -7.63
CA SER A 217 -4.10 -3.66 -6.92
C SER A 217 -3.20 -4.80 -6.44
N TYR A 218 -2.27 -5.27 -7.28
CA TYR A 218 -1.29 -6.29 -6.90
C TYR A 218 -0.33 -5.80 -5.80
N LEU A 219 0.19 -4.58 -5.93
CA LEU A 219 1.14 -3.99 -4.98
C LEU A 219 0.50 -3.71 -3.63
N LEU A 220 -0.77 -3.31 -3.61
CA LEU A 220 -1.56 -3.03 -2.40
C LEU A 220 -2.22 -4.28 -1.80
N ALA A 221 -2.24 -5.40 -2.51
CA ALA A 221 -2.65 -6.66 -1.90
C ALA A 221 -1.65 -7.05 -0.79
N GLU A 222 -2.17 -7.24 0.43
CA GLU A 222 -1.45 -7.99 1.46
C GLU A 222 -1.36 -9.45 0.99
N VAL A 223 -0.17 -10.06 1.09
CA VAL A 223 -0.02 -11.51 1.02
C VAL A 223 0.02 -11.97 2.48
N PRO A 224 -0.86 -12.89 2.95
CA PRO A 224 -1.36 -14.05 2.23
C PRO A 224 -2.86 -14.03 1.92
N GLU A 225 -3.22 -14.77 0.87
CA GLU A 225 -4.59 -15.12 0.45
C GLU A 225 -5.52 -15.41 1.64
N GLN A 226 -6.50 -14.53 1.85
CA GLN A 226 -7.84 -14.97 2.21
C GLN A 226 -8.62 -15.03 0.90
N ALA A 227 -8.94 -16.24 0.48
CA ALA A 227 -9.78 -16.47 -0.69
C ALA A 227 -11.09 -15.69 -0.55
N GLY A 228 -11.55 -15.05 -1.62
CA GLY A 228 -12.67 -14.10 -1.60
C GLY A 228 -14.04 -14.71 -1.29
N ILE A 229 -14.11 -16.03 -1.12
CA ILE A 229 -15.32 -16.77 -0.79
C ILE A 229 -15.07 -17.59 0.46
N ALA A 230 -15.76 -17.25 1.55
CA ALA A 230 -15.79 -18.08 2.74
C ALA A 230 -16.80 -19.21 2.52
N VAL A 231 -16.41 -20.45 2.78
CA VAL A 231 -17.30 -21.61 2.73
C VAL A 231 -17.36 -22.32 4.07
N LYS A 232 -18.59 -22.61 4.52
CA LYS A 232 -18.89 -23.40 5.72
C LYS A 232 -19.50 -24.72 5.31
N LEU A 233 -19.00 -25.81 5.90
CA LEU A 233 -19.53 -27.16 5.73
C LEU A 233 -20.45 -27.53 6.88
N TYR A 234 -21.57 -28.17 6.58
CA TYR A 234 -22.52 -28.71 7.54
C TYR A 234 -22.77 -30.19 7.23
N GLN A 235 -22.89 -31.02 8.27
CA GLN A 235 -23.22 -32.43 8.12
C GLN A 235 -24.69 -32.66 8.44
N GLY A 236 -25.40 -33.38 7.58
CA GLY A 236 -26.80 -33.71 7.80
C GLY A 236 -27.49 -34.26 6.56
N SER A 237 -28.59 -34.96 6.77
CA SER A 237 -29.41 -35.50 5.69
C SER A 237 -30.69 -34.69 5.58
N TRP A 238 -30.88 -34.02 4.45
CA TRP A 238 -31.99 -33.10 4.22
C TRP A 238 -32.76 -33.47 2.96
N GLN A 239 -34.00 -32.99 2.87
CA GLN A 239 -34.83 -33.07 1.67
C GLN A 239 -35.20 -31.67 1.14
N ALA A 240 -34.79 -30.64 1.87
CA ALA A 240 -34.94 -29.22 1.62
C ALA A 240 -33.88 -28.48 2.43
N LEU A 241 -33.50 -27.27 2.02
CA LEU A 241 -32.45 -26.48 2.66
C LEU A 241 -32.74 -26.31 4.16
N PRO A 242 -31.78 -26.64 5.03
CA PRO A 242 -31.91 -26.35 6.45
C PRO A 242 -31.81 -24.86 6.73
N ASP A 243 -32.27 -24.45 7.91
CA ASP A 243 -31.91 -23.15 8.44
C ASP A 243 -30.45 -23.16 8.92
N PHE A 244 -29.54 -22.91 7.99
CA PHE A 244 -28.10 -22.85 8.24
C PHE A 244 -27.70 -21.81 9.29
N ASP A 245 -28.52 -20.78 9.58
CA ASP A 245 -28.22 -19.78 10.62
C ASP A 245 -28.44 -20.35 12.03
N SER A 246 -29.19 -21.45 12.14
CA SER A 246 -29.44 -22.18 13.37
C SER A 246 -28.46 -23.36 13.61
N LEU A 247 -27.58 -23.64 12.65
CA LEU A 247 -26.66 -24.78 12.68
C LEU A 247 -25.22 -24.34 12.94
N GLU A 248 -24.47 -25.21 13.62
CA GLU A 248 -23.02 -25.07 13.79
C GLU A 248 -22.28 -25.73 12.61
N PRO A 249 -21.31 -25.05 11.98
CA PRO A 249 -20.55 -25.62 10.89
C PRO A 249 -19.56 -26.68 11.39
N ALA A 250 -19.42 -27.77 10.64
CA ALA A 250 -18.45 -28.83 10.88
C ALA A 250 -17.02 -28.42 10.46
N ASP A 251 -16.90 -27.57 9.43
CA ASP A 251 -15.61 -27.05 8.95
C ASP A 251 -15.81 -25.70 8.25
N THR A 252 -14.76 -24.90 8.11
CA THR A 252 -14.78 -23.60 7.41
C THR A 252 -13.45 -23.32 6.76
N LYS A 253 -13.46 -22.83 5.51
CA LYS A 253 -12.26 -22.36 4.81
C LYS A 253 -12.57 -21.29 3.78
N GLY A 254 -11.52 -20.71 3.18
CA GLY A 254 -11.63 -19.92 1.97
C GLY A 254 -11.52 -20.79 0.71
N VAL A 255 -12.22 -20.41 -0.36
CA VAL A 255 -12.10 -20.99 -1.71
C VAL A 255 -12.14 -19.91 -2.79
N ASP A 256 -11.53 -20.20 -3.95
CA ASP A 256 -11.49 -19.26 -5.08
C ASP A 256 -12.67 -19.43 -6.05
N ALA A 257 -13.44 -20.51 -5.89
CA ALA A 257 -14.59 -20.81 -6.73
C ALA A 257 -15.69 -21.51 -5.95
N ILE A 258 -16.93 -21.27 -6.35
CA ILE A 258 -18.11 -22.01 -5.88
C ILE A 258 -18.16 -23.35 -6.59
N SER A 259 -18.22 -24.42 -5.80
CA SER A 259 -18.34 -25.80 -6.30
C SER A 259 -19.10 -26.65 -5.30
N ALA A 260 -19.59 -27.82 -5.72
CA ALA A 260 -20.25 -28.76 -4.80
C ALA A 260 -19.25 -29.50 -3.89
N THR A 261 -17.97 -29.57 -4.27
CA THR A 261 -16.97 -30.42 -3.62
C THR A 261 -15.75 -29.68 -3.04
N PRO A 262 -15.89 -28.49 -2.42
CA PRO A 262 -14.76 -27.80 -1.85
C PRO A 262 -14.09 -28.62 -0.73
N PHE A 263 -14.80 -29.56 -0.10
CA PHE A 263 -14.26 -30.46 0.93
C PHE A 263 -14.13 -31.93 0.46
N GLY A 264 -14.05 -32.14 -0.87
CA GLY A 264 -14.12 -33.45 -1.52
C GLY A 264 -15.55 -33.99 -1.63
N ASN A 265 -15.71 -35.10 -2.34
CA ASN A 265 -17.01 -35.72 -2.62
C ASN A 265 -17.63 -36.34 -1.37
N ARG A 266 -18.91 -36.05 -1.11
CA ARG A 266 -19.65 -36.52 0.07
C ARG A 266 -21.12 -36.71 -0.27
N ASP A 267 -21.82 -37.53 0.51
CA ASP A 267 -23.29 -37.51 0.53
C ASP A 267 -23.73 -36.89 1.86
N ASN A 268 -24.96 -36.37 1.92
CA ASN A 268 -25.58 -35.83 3.13
C ASN A 268 -24.76 -34.70 3.77
N PHE A 269 -24.61 -33.61 3.03
CA PHE A 269 -23.95 -32.40 3.53
C PHE A 269 -24.64 -31.14 3.04
N GLY A 270 -24.27 -30.02 3.66
CA GLY A 270 -24.69 -28.69 3.28
C GLY A 270 -23.51 -27.75 3.21
N LEU A 271 -23.57 -26.79 2.30
CA LEU A 271 -22.58 -25.73 2.14
C LEU A 271 -23.26 -24.38 2.24
N ARG A 272 -22.58 -23.46 2.91
CA ARG A 272 -22.86 -22.02 2.78
C ARG A 272 -21.63 -21.33 2.25
N PHE A 273 -21.78 -20.61 1.14
CA PHE A 273 -20.79 -19.69 0.62
C PHE A 273 -21.21 -18.26 0.95
N ASP A 274 -20.29 -17.49 1.52
CA ASP A 274 -20.46 -16.08 1.84
C ASP A 274 -19.33 -15.30 1.14
N CYS A 275 -19.70 -14.33 0.30
CA CYS A 275 -18.74 -13.42 -0.34
C CYS A 275 -19.35 -12.03 -0.58
N THR A 276 -18.52 -11.10 -1.02
CA THR A 276 -18.98 -9.79 -1.53
C THR A 276 -18.76 -9.77 -3.04
N ILE A 277 -19.71 -9.20 -3.78
CA ILE A 277 -19.58 -8.95 -5.21
C ILE A 277 -19.56 -7.45 -5.49
N GLN A 278 -18.82 -7.03 -6.51
CA GLN A 278 -18.77 -5.66 -7.00
C GLN A 278 -19.55 -5.54 -8.31
N ILE A 279 -20.55 -4.65 -8.33
CA ILE A 279 -21.33 -4.29 -9.51
C ILE A 279 -20.82 -2.96 -10.04
N ASP A 280 -20.15 -2.97 -11.19
CA ASP A 280 -19.55 -1.77 -11.78
C ASP A 280 -20.60 -0.81 -12.36
N ASN A 281 -21.63 -1.37 -13.01
CA ASN A 281 -22.67 -0.61 -13.68
C ASN A 281 -24.03 -1.01 -13.10
N ALA A 282 -24.76 -0.02 -12.59
CA ALA A 282 -26.14 -0.25 -12.18
C ALA A 282 -26.96 -0.75 -13.37
N GLY A 283 -27.84 -1.72 -13.13
CA GLY A 283 -28.68 -2.25 -14.20
C GLY A 283 -29.16 -3.66 -13.94
N ASP A 284 -29.63 -4.27 -15.01
CA ASP A 284 -30.22 -5.60 -14.97
C ASP A 284 -29.16 -6.69 -15.12
N TYR A 285 -29.13 -7.60 -14.14
CA TYR A 285 -28.31 -8.80 -14.12
C TYR A 285 -29.23 -10.02 -14.12
N THR A 286 -28.93 -11.02 -14.95
CA THR A 286 -29.60 -12.33 -14.86
C THR A 286 -28.63 -13.33 -14.26
N PHE A 287 -28.93 -13.83 -13.07
CA PHE A 287 -28.17 -14.89 -12.42
C PHE A 287 -28.73 -16.25 -12.80
N TYR A 288 -27.87 -17.25 -12.85
CA TYR A 288 -28.20 -18.63 -13.16
C TYR A 288 -27.53 -19.51 -12.12
N LEU A 289 -28.35 -20.16 -11.28
CA LEU A 289 -27.92 -21.10 -10.25
C LEU A 289 -28.18 -22.51 -10.76
N HIS A 290 -27.12 -23.30 -10.90
CA HIS A 290 -27.22 -24.71 -11.27
C HIS A 290 -26.81 -25.56 -10.07
N SER A 291 -27.68 -26.50 -9.68
CA SER A 291 -27.38 -27.48 -8.63
C SER A 291 -27.97 -28.86 -8.90
N ASP A 292 -27.27 -29.89 -8.43
CA ASP A 292 -27.83 -31.22 -8.12
C ASP A 292 -28.27 -31.16 -6.64
N ASP A 293 -29.54 -31.44 -6.36
CA ASP A 293 -30.25 -31.07 -5.13
C ASP A 293 -30.31 -29.56 -4.80
N GLY A 294 -30.79 -29.22 -3.60
CA GLY A 294 -31.37 -27.92 -3.32
C GLY A 294 -30.34 -26.82 -3.11
N SER A 295 -30.60 -25.65 -3.70
CA SER A 295 -29.77 -24.46 -3.55
C SER A 295 -30.57 -23.16 -3.48
N ARG A 296 -29.98 -22.13 -2.89
CA ARG A 296 -30.57 -20.79 -2.81
C ARG A 296 -29.49 -19.73 -2.93
N LEU A 297 -29.75 -18.72 -3.76
CA LEU A 297 -28.91 -17.53 -3.92
C LEU A 297 -29.60 -16.33 -3.28
N LEU A 298 -28.88 -15.65 -2.40
CA LEU A 298 -29.29 -14.39 -1.79
C LEU A 298 -28.31 -13.28 -2.18
N ILE A 299 -28.84 -12.08 -2.45
CA ILE A 299 -28.06 -10.87 -2.66
C ILE A 299 -28.62 -9.79 -1.73
N ASP A 300 -27.75 -9.15 -0.92
CA ASP A 300 -28.14 -8.19 0.13
C ASP A 300 -29.16 -8.72 1.14
N GLY A 301 -29.18 -10.05 1.32
CA GLY A 301 -30.14 -10.75 2.18
C GLY A 301 -31.49 -11.06 1.51
N ASP A 302 -31.76 -10.54 0.31
CA ASP A 302 -32.96 -10.86 -0.46
C ASP A 302 -32.77 -12.16 -1.24
N VAL A 303 -33.78 -13.04 -1.22
CA VAL A 303 -33.75 -14.30 -1.97
C VAL A 303 -33.94 -14.01 -3.47
N VAL A 304 -32.88 -14.21 -4.24
CA VAL A 304 -32.85 -13.96 -5.68
C VAL A 304 -33.24 -15.21 -6.46
N ILE A 305 -32.74 -16.37 -6.06
CA ILE A 305 -33.12 -17.68 -6.60
C ILE A 305 -33.36 -18.63 -5.44
N ASP A 306 -34.51 -19.28 -5.44
CA ASP A 306 -34.83 -20.41 -4.55
C ASP A 306 -35.03 -21.66 -5.40
N HIS A 307 -34.04 -22.55 -5.42
CA HIS A 307 -34.00 -23.79 -6.21
C HIS A 307 -33.87 -24.99 -5.27
N ASP A 308 -34.78 -25.04 -4.30
CA ASP A 308 -34.75 -26.00 -3.19
C ASP A 308 -35.47 -27.32 -3.53
N GLY A 309 -35.14 -28.37 -2.75
CA GLY A 309 -35.67 -29.72 -2.87
C GLY A 309 -34.69 -30.70 -3.52
N VAL A 310 -34.99 -31.99 -3.39
CA VAL A 310 -34.20 -33.06 -4.01
C VAL A 310 -34.52 -33.15 -5.50
N HIS A 311 -33.50 -33.01 -6.35
CA HIS A 311 -33.64 -33.04 -7.80
C HIS A 311 -32.30 -33.26 -8.50
N GLY A 312 -32.33 -33.76 -9.74
CA GLY A 312 -31.13 -33.85 -10.57
C GLY A 312 -30.52 -32.48 -10.91
N GLY A 313 -29.26 -32.49 -11.38
CA GLY A 313 -28.54 -31.31 -11.90
C GLY A 313 -29.35 -30.45 -12.89
N THR A 314 -29.88 -29.34 -12.41
CA THR A 314 -30.70 -28.40 -13.20
C THR A 314 -30.39 -26.95 -12.86
N GLU A 315 -30.75 -26.05 -13.78
CA GLU A 315 -30.46 -24.62 -13.66
C GLU A 315 -31.73 -23.79 -13.52
N LYS A 316 -31.69 -22.78 -12.64
CA LYS A 316 -32.74 -21.79 -12.46
C LYS A 316 -32.21 -20.37 -12.66
N PRO A 317 -32.77 -19.60 -13.62
CA PRO A 317 -32.43 -18.20 -13.80
C PRO A 317 -33.28 -17.26 -12.93
N SER A 318 -32.73 -16.10 -12.59
CA SER A 318 -33.48 -14.96 -12.03
C SER A 318 -32.87 -13.65 -12.46
N LYS A 319 -33.72 -12.67 -12.77
CA LYS A 319 -33.31 -11.33 -13.19
C LYS A 319 -33.49 -10.36 -12.03
N VAL A 320 -32.44 -9.63 -11.69
CA VAL A 320 -32.40 -8.65 -10.60
C VAL A 320 -31.83 -7.33 -11.12
N ASN A 321 -32.40 -6.23 -10.67
CA ASN A 321 -31.83 -4.91 -10.88
C ASN A 321 -30.92 -4.57 -9.70
N LEU A 322 -29.64 -4.34 -9.97
CA LEU A 322 -28.64 -4.02 -8.95
C LEU A 322 -28.14 -2.59 -9.13
N ALA A 323 -27.90 -1.91 -8.02
CA ALA A 323 -27.18 -0.64 -8.02
C ALA A 323 -25.69 -0.88 -8.34
N ALA A 324 -24.99 0.17 -8.75
CA ALA A 324 -23.53 0.10 -8.78
C ALA A 324 -23.01 0.13 -7.32
N GLY A 325 -22.04 -0.72 -7.00
CA GLY A 325 -21.50 -0.83 -5.65
C GLY A 325 -21.26 -2.27 -5.20
N ARG A 326 -20.97 -2.41 -3.90
CA ARG A 326 -20.74 -3.72 -3.27
C ARG A 326 -22.07 -4.28 -2.79
N HIS A 327 -22.27 -5.56 -3.06
CA HIS A 327 -23.43 -6.32 -2.61
C HIS A 327 -22.97 -7.57 -1.87
N SER A 328 -23.66 -7.93 -0.79
CA SER A 328 -23.39 -9.21 -0.13
C SER A 328 -24.00 -10.33 -0.97
N LEU A 329 -23.30 -11.45 -1.07
CA LEU A 329 -23.78 -12.63 -1.77
C LEU A 329 -23.66 -13.84 -0.85
N ARG A 330 -24.76 -14.58 -0.73
CA ARG A 330 -24.81 -15.85 -0.01
C ARG A 330 -25.41 -16.94 -0.88
N ILE A 331 -24.77 -18.10 -0.89
CA ILE A 331 -25.32 -19.31 -1.51
C ILE A 331 -25.45 -20.38 -0.44
N ASP A 332 -26.65 -20.88 -0.26
CA ASP A 332 -26.91 -22.08 0.52
C ASP A 332 -27.13 -23.26 -0.44
N PHE A 333 -26.59 -24.42 -0.09
CA PHE A 333 -26.63 -25.64 -0.89
C PHE A 333 -26.72 -26.87 0.01
N PHE A 334 -27.47 -27.90 -0.38
CA PHE A 334 -27.36 -29.22 0.22
C PHE A 334 -27.33 -30.30 -0.85
N GLU A 335 -26.60 -31.37 -0.55
CA GLU A 335 -26.54 -32.60 -1.33
C GLU A 335 -27.10 -33.74 -0.48
N ALA A 336 -28.10 -34.46 -0.98
CA ALA A 336 -28.62 -35.65 -0.32
C ALA A 336 -27.79 -36.88 -0.68
N GLN A 337 -27.95 -37.41 -1.90
CA GLN A 337 -27.32 -38.64 -2.35
C GLN A 337 -27.11 -38.62 -3.86
N GLY A 338 -25.92 -39.02 -4.31
CA GLY A 338 -25.68 -39.31 -5.73
C GLY A 338 -24.60 -38.44 -6.35
N GLY A 339 -24.94 -37.76 -7.45
CA GLY A 339 -24.05 -36.82 -8.11
C GLY A 339 -24.20 -35.45 -7.45
N GLU A 340 -23.13 -34.67 -7.40
CA GLU A 340 -23.13 -33.37 -6.74
C GLU A 340 -22.60 -32.30 -7.71
N GLU A 341 -23.44 -31.33 -8.04
CA GLU A 341 -23.08 -30.22 -8.93
C GLU A 341 -23.51 -28.90 -8.31
N LEU A 342 -22.66 -27.88 -8.40
CA LEU A 342 -22.99 -26.51 -8.01
C LEU A 342 -22.15 -25.53 -8.81
N ARG A 343 -22.79 -24.57 -9.46
CA ARG A 343 -22.12 -23.41 -10.09
C ARG A 343 -23.08 -22.24 -10.22
N VAL A 344 -22.53 -21.02 -10.22
CA VAL A 344 -23.31 -19.81 -10.45
C VAL A 344 -22.66 -19.00 -11.58
N THR A 345 -23.51 -18.53 -12.49
CA THR A 345 -23.09 -17.64 -13.58
C THR A 345 -24.07 -16.49 -13.70
N TYR A 346 -23.69 -15.43 -14.41
CA TYR A 346 -24.59 -14.31 -14.70
C TYR A 346 -24.43 -13.79 -16.12
N THR A 347 -25.41 -13.04 -16.59
CA THR A 347 -25.33 -12.15 -17.76
C THR A 347 -25.65 -10.72 -17.35
N ALA A 348 -24.91 -9.76 -17.90
CA ALA A 348 -25.16 -8.33 -17.75
C ALA A 348 -25.71 -7.73 -19.06
N ALA A 349 -25.71 -6.41 -19.18
CA ALA A 349 -26.23 -5.69 -20.36
C ALA A 349 -25.53 -6.05 -21.68
N ASP A 350 -24.29 -6.53 -21.64
CA ASP A 350 -23.53 -7.00 -22.81
C ASP A 350 -23.96 -8.40 -23.30
N GLY A 351 -24.79 -9.10 -22.52
CA GLY A 351 -25.27 -10.45 -22.82
C GLY A 351 -24.22 -11.55 -22.69
N GLN A 352 -23.00 -11.23 -22.26
CA GLN A 352 -21.96 -12.24 -22.06
C GLN A 352 -22.24 -13.03 -20.78
N ARG A 353 -22.14 -14.36 -20.86
CA ARG A 353 -22.32 -15.24 -19.71
C ARG A 353 -20.98 -15.49 -19.01
N LEU A 354 -20.88 -15.10 -17.75
CA LEU A 354 -19.66 -15.13 -16.95
C LEU A 354 -19.86 -15.90 -15.63
N PRO A 355 -18.78 -16.51 -15.08
CA PRO A 355 -18.80 -17.08 -13.73
C PRO A 355 -18.99 -15.99 -12.67
N ILE A 356 -19.70 -16.30 -11.58
CA ILE A 356 -19.95 -15.35 -10.49
C ILE A 356 -18.66 -14.87 -9.83
N GLU A 357 -17.62 -15.70 -9.84
CA GLU A 357 -16.28 -15.44 -9.34
C GLU A 357 -15.67 -14.18 -9.96
N SER A 358 -16.07 -13.84 -11.20
CA SER A 358 -15.61 -12.60 -11.85
C SER A 358 -16.12 -11.31 -11.19
N LEU A 359 -17.15 -11.40 -10.35
CA LEU A 359 -17.66 -10.27 -9.56
C LEU A 359 -17.15 -10.29 -8.12
N VAL A 360 -16.57 -11.40 -7.64
CA VAL A 360 -16.17 -11.57 -6.24
C VAL A 360 -14.99 -10.66 -5.90
N VAL A 361 -15.09 -9.98 -4.76
CA VAL A 361 -14.01 -9.15 -4.21
C VAL A 361 -13.44 -9.79 -2.96
N ASN A 362 -12.10 -9.81 -2.86
CA ASN A 362 -11.41 -10.40 -1.71
C ASN A 362 -11.63 -9.53 -0.45
N SER A 363 -11.80 -10.17 0.71
CA SER A 363 -12.07 -9.50 2.01
C SER A 363 -10.94 -8.59 2.50
N VAL A 364 -9.78 -8.60 1.84
CA VAL A 364 -8.65 -7.68 2.08
C VAL A 364 -8.67 -6.45 1.17
N ASP A 365 -9.81 -6.14 0.55
CA ASP A 365 -10.00 -4.84 -0.08
C ASP A 365 -10.11 -3.77 0.99
N ASN A 366 -8.92 -3.31 1.37
CA ASN A 366 -8.57 -2.04 1.98
C ASN A 366 -9.79 -1.14 2.03
N GLU A 367 -10.30 -0.96 3.25
CA GLU A 367 -11.25 0.09 3.54
C GLU A 367 -10.87 1.32 2.72
N LEU A 368 -11.70 1.65 1.73
CA LEU A 368 -11.91 3.02 1.30
C LEU A 368 -12.56 3.77 2.46
N GLN A 369 -11.95 3.72 3.65
CA GLN A 369 -12.09 4.78 4.62
C GLN A 369 -11.35 5.95 3.95
N ALA A 370 -12.12 6.77 3.25
CA ALA A 370 -11.77 8.17 3.14
C ALA A 370 -11.37 8.59 4.56
N GLU A 371 -10.10 8.98 4.76
CA GLU A 371 -9.71 9.49 6.06
C GLU A 371 -10.71 10.58 6.44
N PRO A 372 -11.21 10.58 7.68
CA PRO A 372 -12.15 11.59 8.11
C PRO A 372 -11.58 12.95 7.72
N GLU A 373 -12.35 13.68 6.91
CA GLU A 373 -11.96 14.99 6.40
C GLU A 373 -11.47 15.81 7.58
N THR A 374 -10.15 15.98 7.68
CA THR A 374 -9.57 16.71 8.78
C THR A 374 -9.86 18.17 8.45
N GLU A 375 -10.79 18.78 9.20
CA GLU A 375 -11.13 20.18 9.03
C GLU A 375 -9.83 21.01 9.04
N LEU A 376 -9.69 21.87 8.03
CA LEU A 376 -8.49 22.68 7.88
C LEU A 376 -8.45 23.77 8.95
N ASP A 377 -7.40 23.78 9.76
CA ASP A 377 -7.20 24.79 10.80
C ASP A 377 -6.26 25.90 10.31
N ALA A 378 -6.77 27.12 10.24
CA ALA A 378 -6.02 28.28 9.73
C ALA A 378 -4.74 28.60 10.53
N ASN A 379 -4.74 28.39 11.86
CA ASN A 379 -3.57 28.62 12.70
C ASN A 379 -2.51 27.55 12.43
N LEU A 380 -2.92 26.28 12.29
CA LEU A 380 -2.01 25.20 11.95
C LEU A 380 -1.45 25.33 10.53
N ILE A 381 -2.24 25.83 9.57
CA ILE A 381 -1.75 26.14 8.22
C ILE A 381 -0.64 27.19 8.27
N GLN A 382 -0.85 28.29 9.00
CA GLN A 382 0.14 29.35 9.13
C GLN A 382 1.41 28.86 9.83
N ALA A 383 1.25 28.14 10.95
CA ALA A 383 2.37 27.54 11.68
C ALA A 383 3.13 26.54 10.81
N GLY A 384 2.41 25.69 10.09
CA GLY A 384 2.96 24.69 9.17
C GLY A 384 3.79 25.29 8.05
N GLN A 385 3.34 26.41 7.46
CA GLN A 385 4.12 27.12 6.45
C GLN A 385 5.45 27.65 7.01
N GLN A 386 5.43 28.22 8.22
CA GLN A 386 6.64 28.71 8.88
C GLN A 386 7.60 27.55 9.20
N LEU A 387 7.07 26.46 9.75
CA LEU A 387 7.84 25.27 10.07
C LEU A 387 8.45 24.62 8.83
N PHE A 388 7.72 24.55 7.72
CA PHE A 388 8.21 24.02 6.44
C PHE A 388 9.46 24.77 5.95
N VAL A 389 9.50 26.08 6.14
CA VAL A 389 10.68 26.91 5.83
C VAL A 389 11.78 26.72 6.87
N GLN A 390 11.43 26.80 8.15
CA GLN A 390 12.38 26.75 9.27
C GLN A 390 13.13 25.41 9.33
N ARG A 391 12.45 24.31 9.00
CA ARG A 391 13.04 22.96 8.93
C ARG A 391 13.82 22.71 7.63
N GLY A 392 13.91 23.71 6.74
CA GLY A 392 14.67 23.63 5.51
C GLY A 392 14.03 22.81 4.40
N CYS A 393 12.74 22.42 4.52
CA CYS A 393 12.07 21.58 3.51
C CYS A 393 12.05 22.24 2.13
N VAL A 394 11.96 23.58 2.08
CA VAL A 394 11.98 24.39 0.84
C VAL A 394 13.30 24.30 0.06
N ALA A 395 14.40 23.86 0.69
CA ALA A 395 15.66 23.66 -0.02
C ALA A 395 15.57 22.48 -1.02
N CYS A 396 14.74 21.47 -0.72
CA CYS A 396 14.64 20.27 -1.53
C CYS A 396 13.30 20.16 -2.26
N HIS A 397 12.20 20.58 -1.61
CA HIS A 397 10.83 20.37 -2.08
C HIS A 397 10.21 21.64 -2.65
N GLN A 398 9.65 21.51 -3.85
CA GLN A 398 8.83 22.54 -4.47
C GLN A 398 7.37 22.43 -4.02
N VAL A 399 6.75 23.58 -3.73
CA VAL A 399 5.30 23.73 -3.48
C VAL A 399 4.81 24.96 -4.25
N ASP A 400 3.75 24.80 -5.04
CA ASP A 400 3.19 25.89 -5.84
C ASP A 400 2.73 27.04 -4.94
N GLY A 401 3.07 28.26 -5.35
CA GLY A 401 2.76 29.47 -4.59
C GLY A 401 3.63 29.69 -3.35
N VAL A 402 4.66 28.88 -3.12
CA VAL A 402 5.66 29.09 -2.07
C VAL A 402 6.99 29.43 -2.73
N GLN A 403 7.44 30.67 -2.58
CA GLN A 403 8.71 31.15 -3.10
C GLN A 403 9.58 31.56 -1.92
N VAL A 404 10.48 30.68 -1.50
CA VAL A 404 11.45 30.96 -0.45
C VAL A 404 12.81 30.52 -0.93
N GLU A 405 13.73 31.47 -1.06
CA GLU A 405 15.12 31.18 -1.36
C GLU A 405 15.77 30.49 -0.15
N ALA A 406 16.28 29.28 -0.36
CA ALA A 406 17.14 28.63 0.63
C ALA A 406 18.39 29.49 0.82
N LYS A 407 18.66 29.91 2.06
CA LYS A 407 19.93 30.54 2.40
C LYS A 407 20.99 29.44 2.44
N GLY A 408 21.94 29.51 1.50
CA GLY A 408 23.06 28.59 1.44
C GLY A 408 23.86 28.58 2.75
N VAL A 409 24.20 27.41 3.27
CA VAL A 409 25.12 27.22 4.40
C VAL A 409 26.43 26.68 3.83
N PRO A 410 27.51 27.46 3.69
CA PRO A 410 28.75 26.94 3.10
C PRO A 410 29.31 25.71 3.83
N TYR A 411 30.12 24.91 3.13
CA TYR A 411 30.85 23.80 3.75
C TYR A 411 31.99 24.33 4.65
N GLU A 412 31.67 24.73 5.87
CA GLU A 412 32.65 25.36 6.79
C GLU A 412 33.60 24.35 7.46
N ASN A 413 33.12 23.14 7.78
CA ASN A 413 33.92 22.09 8.42
C ASN A 413 33.40 20.68 8.09
N VAL A 414 34.24 19.87 7.45
CA VAL A 414 33.91 18.49 6.99
C VAL A 414 33.76 17.46 8.12
N ASN A 415 34.02 17.84 9.38
CA ASN A 415 33.92 16.98 10.56
C ASN A 415 32.77 17.39 11.51
N ARG A 416 31.79 18.18 11.03
CA ARG A 416 30.64 18.66 11.82
C ARG A 416 29.33 18.50 11.02
N GLY A 417 28.20 18.71 11.67
CA GLY A 417 26.89 18.69 11.04
C GLY A 417 26.50 17.28 10.59
N CYS A 418 26.02 17.12 9.36
CA CYS A 418 25.62 15.83 8.82
C CYS A 418 26.79 14.84 8.59
N LEU A 419 28.04 15.34 8.61
CA LEU A 419 29.25 14.52 8.42
C LEU A 419 29.92 14.09 9.72
N SER A 420 29.41 14.46 10.90
CA SER A 420 29.94 13.95 12.17
C SER A 420 29.39 12.56 12.53
N GLU A 421 30.06 11.87 13.46
CA GLU A 421 29.56 10.60 14.03
C GLU A 421 28.24 10.81 14.79
N THR A 422 28.16 11.91 15.56
CA THR A 422 26.93 12.38 16.19
C THR A 422 26.51 13.67 15.49
N VAL A 423 25.34 13.68 14.85
CA VAL A 423 24.81 14.87 14.16
C VAL A 423 24.34 15.89 15.20
N SER A 424 24.71 17.15 14.99
CA SER A 424 24.28 18.25 15.88
C SER A 424 22.84 18.66 15.64
N ASP A 425 22.18 19.20 16.67
CA ASP A 425 20.77 19.65 16.67
C ASP A 425 20.38 20.55 15.48
N SER A 426 21.31 21.36 14.95
CA SER A 426 21.02 22.29 13.85
C SER A 426 21.17 21.70 12.43
N ALA A 427 21.69 20.48 12.30
CA ALA A 427 21.94 19.83 11.01
C ALA A 427 20.90 18.75 10.73
N VAL A 428 20.59 18.50 9.46
CA VAL A 428 19.76 17.35 9.06
C VAL A 428 20.56 16.06 9.17
N ASP A 429 19.90 14.95 9.54
CA ASP A 429 20.55 13.66 9.69
C ASP A 429 20.14 12.68 8.58
N PHE A 430 21.07 12.43 7.65
CA PHE A 430 20.89 11.44 6.59
C PHE A 430 21.18 10.00 7.06
N GLN A 431 21.62 9.77 8.30
CA GLN A 431 22.06 8.46 8.79
C GLN A 431 23.16 7.81 7.93
N LEU A 432 24.11 8.65 7.48
CA LEU A 432 25.23 8.22 6.64
C LEU A 432 26.05 7.14 7.34
N ASN A 433 26.41 6.10 6.60
CA ASN A 433 27.38 5.12 7.08
C ASN A 433 28.83 5.67 6.95
N ASP A 434 29.80 4.97 7.52
CA ASP A 434 31.20 5.42 7.53
C ASP A 434 31.81 5.53 6.12
N LEU A 435 31.41 4.66 5.19
CA LEU A 435 31.86 4.71 3.80
C LEU A 435 31.37 5.99 3.11
N GLN A 436 30.08 6.29 3.23
CA GLN A 436 29.45 7.48 2.65
C GLN A 436 30.03 8.76 3.26
N ARG A 437 30.21 8.81 4.58
CA ARG A 437 30.85 9.94 5.28
C ARG A 437 32.27 10.17 4.77
N THR A 438 33.09 9.12 4.71
CA THR A 438 34.48 9.21 4.24
C THR A 438 34.56 9.71 2.79
N ALA A 439 33.67 9.22 1.93
CA ALA A 439 33.64 9.64 0.53
C ALA A 439 33.22 11.09 0.35
N LEU A 440 32.19 11.55 1.05
CA LEU A 440 31.76 12.95 1.04
C LEU A 440 32.87 13.89 1.53
N GLN A 441 33.57 13.50 2.60
CA GLN A 441 34.72 14.26 3.10
C GLN A 441 35.86 14.35 2.07
N ALA A 442 36.17 13.25 1.37
CA ALA A 442 37.18 13.24 0.32
C ALA A 442 36.79 14.16 -0.86
N ALA A 443 35.53 14.14 -1.28
CA ALA A 443 35.04 15.01 -2.36
C ALA A 443 35.13 16.50 -1.99
N LEU A 444 34.70 16.88 -0.77
CA LEU A 444 34.76 18.26 -0.30
C LEU A 444 36.22 18.77 -0.17
N GLN A 445 37.13 17.91 0.28
CA GLN A 445 38.56 18.25 0.32
C GLN A 445 39.12 18.50 -1.08
N ALA A 446 38.77 17.66 -2.07
CA ALA A 446 39.21 17.82 -3.46
C ALA A 446 38.66 19.09 -4.13
N GLU A 447 37.42 19.49 -3.83
CA GLU A 447 36.86 20.76 -4.30
C GLU A 447 37.63 21.95 -3.71
N SER A 448 37.95 21.90 -2.41
CA SER A 448 38.66 22.99 -1.74
C SER A 448 40.07 23.23 -2.28
N THR A 449 40.79 22.19 -2.68
CA THR A 449 42.13 22.27 -3.26
C THR A 449 42.14 22.69 -4.73
N SER A 450 41.02 22.54 -5.45
CA SER A 450 40.88 22.93 -6.86
C SER A 450 40.54 24.42 -7.04
N THR A 451 40.08 25.09 -5.98
CA THR A 451 39.78 26.54 -5.94
C THR A 451 40.94 27.43 -5.44
N THR A 452 42.06 26.84 -5.04
CA THR A 452 43.32 27.53 -4.70
C THR A 452 44.35 27.35 -5.79
#